data_AF-A0A2V8LAA2-F1
#
_entry.id   AF-A0A2V8LAA2-F1
#
_cell.length_a   1.000
_cell.length_b   1.000
_cell.length_c   1.000
_cell.angle_alpha   90.00
_cell.angle_beta   90.00
_cell.angle_gamma   90.00
#
_symmetry.space_group_name_H-M   'P 1'
#
loop_
_entity.id
_entity.type
_entity.pdbx_description
1 polymer ?
#
loop_
_entity_poly.entity_id
_entity_poly.type
_entity_poly.pdbx_seq_one_letter_code
_entity_poly.pdbx_strand_id
1 'polypeptide(L)'
;MKLTRVVVFSIVCLIAITGVVAANFAAQPAVNVAGVYENFSIGKGSGDLEGMRVVIVPAGDGYYAIVQIAQGGAEDPKPEFVHANVKGRTASFTVGDEKYTATATAAGLTIKNSAGNTQRLKRRPCASYFK
;
A
#
# COMPACT_ATOMS: atom_id res chain seq x y z
N MET A 1 -23.36 42.31 34.30
CA MET A 1 -23.15 42.36 32.83
C MET A 1 -21.77 41.92 32.34
N LYS A 2 -20.68 42.01 33.13
CA LYS A 2 -19.34 41.57 32.69
C LYS A 2 -19.14 40.04 32.70
N LEU A 3 -19.72 39.34 33.67
CA LEU A 3 -19.59 37.89 33.82
C LEU A 3 -20.33 37.11 32.71
N THR A 4 -21.49 37.59 32.29
CA THR A 4 -22.32 36.97 31.23
C THR A 4 -21.64 37.00 29.86
N ARG A 5 -20.82 38.02 29.57
CA ARG A 5 -20.07 38.12 28.30
C ARG A 5 -18.89 37.15 28.24
N VAL A 6 -18.23 36.88 29.37
CA VAL A 6 -17.10 35.94 29.46
C VAL A 6 -17.58 34.51 29.25
N VAL A 7 -18.71 34.12 29.85
CA VAL A 7 -19.26 32.76 29.71
C VAL A 7 -19.68 32.46 28.26
N VAL A 8 -20.31 33.42 27.58
CA VAL A 8 -20.72 33.26 26.17
C VAL A 8 -19.51 33.13 25.24
N PHE A 9 -18.44 33.91 25.48
CA PHE A 9 -17.20 33.80 24.68
C PHE A 9 -16.53 32.44 24.84
N SER A 10 -16.48 31.90 26.06
CA SER A 10 -15.89 30.58 26.32
C SER A 10 -16.66 29.45 25.64
N ILE A 11 -18.00 29.52 25.61
CA ILE A 11 -18.85 28.52 24.94
C ILE A 11 -18.65 28.55 23.42
N VAL A 12 -18.54 29.74 22.81
CA VAL A 12 -18.29 29.88 21.37
C VAL A 12 -16.91 29.34 20.99
N CYS A 13 -15.88 29.56 21.82
CA CYS A 13 -14.55 28.96 21.60
C CYS A 13 -14.59 27.43 21.68
N LEU A 14 -15.33 26.83 22.61
CA LEU A 14 -15.45 25.38 22.74
C LEU A 14 -16.13 24.73 21.52
N ILE A 15 -17.14 25.39 20.93
CA ILE A 15 -17.84 24.90 19.73
C ILE A 15 -16.96 25.08 18.48
N ALA A 16 -16.16 26.14 18.40
CA ALA A 16 -15.24 26.37 17.30
C ALA A 16 -14.10 25.33 17.27
N ILE A 17 -13.60 24.89 18.43
CA ILE A 17 -12.52 23.91 18.52
C ILE A 17 -12.99 22.51 18.09
N THR A 18 -14.23 22.11 18.40
CA THR A 18 -14.75 20.78 18.00
C THR A 18 -14.98 20.66 16.49
N GLY A 19 -15.38 21.74 15.82
CA GLY A 19 -15.57 21.75 14.36
C GLY A 19 -14.27 21.55 13.56
N VAL A 20 -13.15 22.11 14.04
CA VAL A 20 -11.84 22.02 13.35
C VAL A 20 -11.23 20.61 13.47
N VAL A 21 -11.46 19.92 14.58
CA VAL A 21 -10.97 18.54 14.75
C VAL A 21 -11.76 17.56 13.87
N ALA A 22 -13.08 17.74 13.72
CA ALA A 22 -13.91 16.87 12.87
C ALA A 22 -13.60 17.00 11.37
N ALA A 23 -13.22 18.19 10.89
CA ALA A 23 -12.90 18.42 9.47
C ALA A 23 -11.58 17.77 9.03
N ASN A 24 -10.61 17.56 9.94
CA ASN A 24 -9.35 16.89 9.63
C ASN A 24 -9.45 15.35 9.63
N PHE A 25 -10.59 14.78 10.06
CA PHE A 25 -10.95 13.38 9.82
C PHE A 25 -11.70 13.18 8.51
N ALA A 26 -11.65 14.15 7.58
CA ALA A 26 -12.07 13.94 6.21
C ALA A 26 -11.43 12.64 5.70
N ALA A 27 -12.29 11.64 5.51
CA ALA A 27 -11.95 10.27 5.19
C ALA A 27 -10.89 10.27 4.09
N GLN A 28 -9.64 9.94 4.44
CA GLN A 28 -8.65 9.65 3.42
C GLN A 28 -9.27 8.54 2.56
N PRO A 29 -9.35 8.72 1.23
CA PRO A 29 -9.96 7.73 0.37
C PRO A 29 -9.36 6.39 0.73
N ALA A 30 -10.23 5.43 1.06
CA ALA A 30 -9.81 4.12 1.55
C ALA A 30 -8.91 3.50 0.47
N VAL A 31 -7.59 3.60 0.65
CA VAL A 31 -6.63 3.05 -0.30
C VAL A 31 -6.76 1.55 -0.19
N ASN A 32 -7.42 0.96 -1.19
CA ASN A 32 -7.53 -0.48 -1.26
C ASN A 32 -6.15 -1.07 -1.55
N VAL A 33 -5.70 -1.93 -0.63
CA VAL A 33 -4.43 -2.65 -0.73
C VAL A 33 -4.51 -3.73 -1.81
N ALA A 34 -5.70 -4.27 -2.06
CA ALA A 34 -5.92 -5.20 -3.16
C ALA A 34 -5.60 -4.55 -4.52
N GLY A 35 -4.97 -5.32 -5.40
CA GLY A 35 -4.58 -4.88 -6.72
C GLY A 35 -3.30 -5.53 -7.21
N VAL A 36 -2.94 -5.17 -8.44
CA VAL A 36 -1.72 -5.63 -9.09
C VAL A 36 -0.70 -4.50 -9.10
N TYR A 37 0.53 -4.82 -8.70
CA TYR A 37 1.63 -3.87 -8.63
C TYR A 37 2.88 -4.48 -9.26
N GLU A 38 3.57 -3.73 -10.11
CA GLU A 38 4.82 -4.21 -10.71
C GLU A 38 5.79 -3.09 -11.10
N ASN A 39 7.07 -3.44 -11.22
CA ASN A 39 8.11 -2.59 -11.80
C ASN A 39 9.00 -3.35 -12.79
N PHE A 40 8.50 -4.43 -13.39
CA PHE A 40 9.28 -5.20 -14.36
C PHE A 40 9.84 -4.33 -15.48
N SER A 41 11.11 -4.55 -15.78
CA SER A 41 11.85 -3.91 -16.87
C SER A 41 12.77 -4.90 -17.55
N ILE A 42 13.11 -4.63 -18.81
CA ILE A 42 14.11 -5.39 -19.55
C ILE A 42 15.50 -4.85 -19.17
N GLY A 43 16.38 -5.73 -18.71
CA GLY A 43 17.76 -5.42 -18.36
C GLY A 43 18.53 -4.89 -19.58
N LYS A 44 19.22 -3.74 -19.41
CA LYS A 44 19.86 -3.01 -20.52
C LYS A 44 20.97 -3.78 -21.25
N GLY A 45 21.54 -4.81 -20.61
CA GLY A 45 22.67 -5.58 -21.15
C GLY A 45 22.32 -6.99 -21.61
N SER A 46 21.36 -7.64 -20.96
CA SER A 46 21.06 -9.05 -21.22
C SER A 46 19.74 -9.29 -21.95
N GLY A 47 18.82 -8.31 -21.94
CA GLY A 47 17.45 -8.53 -22.43
C GLY A 47 16.57 -9.31 -21.46
N ASP A 48 17.09 -9.69 -20.28
CA ASP A 48 16.36 -10.47 -19.29
C ASP A 48 15.37 -9.60 -18.51
N LEU A 49 14.36 -10.25 -17.94
CA LEU A 49 13.38 -9.60 -17.10
C LEU A 49 13.96 -9.35 -15.70
N GLU A 50 13.86 -8.11 -15.23
CA GLU A 50 14.27 -7.70 -13.89
C GLU A 50 13.11 -6.99 -13.19
N GLY A 51 13.00 -7.17 -11.87
CA GLY A 51 12.07 -6.44 -11.02
C GLY A 51 11.14 -7.36 -10.23
N MET A 52 9.97 -6.85 -9.87
CA MET A 52 9.04 -7.54 -9.00
C MET A 52 7.59 -7.26 -9.42
N ARG A 53 6.74 -8.26 -9.30
CA ARG A 53 5.29 -8.14 -9.31
C ARG A 53 4.72 -8.67 -8.01
N VAL A 54 3.76 -7.93 -7.46
CA VAL A 54 2.98 -8.33 -6.30
C VAL A 54 1.51 -8.14 -6.63
N VAL A 55 0.73 -9.21 -6.50
CA VAL A 55 -0.72 -9.18 -6.62
C VAL A 55 -1.31 -9.44 -5.25
N ILE A 56 -2.02 -8.47 -4.69
CA ILE A 56 -2.71 -8.63 -3.41
C ILE A 56 -4.19 -8.86 -3.68
N VAL A 57 -4.71 -9.98 -3.19
CA VAL A 57 -6.11 -10.39 -3.38
C VAL A 57 -6.76 -10.67 -2.02
N PRO A 58 -8.01 -10.22 -1.79
CA PRO A 58 -8.79 -10.70 -0.67
C PRO A 58 -9.25 -12.14 -0.97
N ALA A 59 -9.12 -13.03 0.01
CA ALA A 59 -9.70 -14.38 -0.01
C ALA A 59 -10.39 -14.62 1.34
N GLY A 60 -11.33 -15.58 1.43
CA GLY A 60 -12.33 -15.66 2.51
C GLY A 60 -11.86 -15.40 3.95
N ASP A 61 -10.66 -15.86 4.32
CA ASP A 61 -10.06 -15.73 5.65
C ASP A 61 -9.04 -14.59 5.80
N GLY A 62 -8.74 -13.82 4.74
CA GLY A 62 -7.81 -12.71 4.81
C GLY A 62 -7.36 -12.17 3.46
N TYR A 63 -6.06 -11.87 3.38
CA TYR A 63 -5.43 -11.40 2.15
C TYR A 63 -4.28 -12.34 1.79
N TYR A 64 -4.08 -12.51 0.49
CA TYR A 64 -2.96 -13.27 -0.04
C TYR A 64 -2.19 -12.41 -1.04
N ALA A 65 -0.88 -12.65 -1.10
CA ALA A 65 0.01 -12.06 -2.08
C ALA A 65 0.51 -13.15 -3.04
N ILE A 66 0.40 -12.90 -4.34
CA ILE A 66 1.18 -13.61 -5.36
C ILE A 66 2.40 -12.74 -5.63
N VAL A 67 3.59 -13.24 -5.33
CA VAL A 67 4.85 -12.49 -5.48
C VAL A 67 5.70 -13.17 -6.54
N GLN A 68 6.18 -12.38 -7.51
CA GLN A 68 7.04 -12.84 -8.58
C GLN A 68 8.25 -11.92 -8.63
N ILE A 69 9.46 -12.47 -8.47
CA ILE A 69 10.72 -11.70 -8.41
C ILE A 69 11.61 -12.14 -9.56
N ALA A 70 11.87 -11.22 -10.50
CA ALA A 70 12.75 -11.44 -11.64
C ALA A 70 14.14 -10.85 -11.33
N GLN A 71 15.19 -11.67 -11.43
CA GLN A 71 16.57 -11.27 -11.14
C GLN A 71 17.48 -11.28 -12.38
N GLY A 72 16.91 -11.20 -13.59
CA GLY A 72 17.68 -11.17 -14.83
C GLY A 72 18.26 -12.53 -15.22
N GLY A 73 17.49 -13.61 -15.04
CA GLY A 73 17.88 -14.96 -15.45
C GLY A 73 17.08 -15.47 -16.64
N ALA A 74 17.55 -16.55 -17.27
CA ALA A 74 16.86 -17.22 -18.39
C ALA A 74 15.57 -17.93 -17.97
N GLU A 75 15.41 -18.20 -16.68
CA GLU A 75 14.21 -18.84 -16.14
C GLU A 75 13.12 -17.82 -15.84
N ASP A 76 11.89 -18.11 -16.28
CA ASP A 76 10.74 -17.33 -15.89
C ASP A 76 10.56 -17.41 -14.36
N PRO A 77 10.55 -16.27 -13.65
CA PRO A 77 10.49 -16.27 -12.21
C PRO A 77 9.17 -16.89 -11.75
N LYS A 78 9.26 -17.96 -10.96
CA LYS A 78 8.09 -18.67 -10.44
C LYS A 78 7.34 -17.78 -9.44
N PRO A 79 6.01 -17.62 -9.58
CA PRO A 79 5.23 -16.90 -8.59
C PRO A 79 5.06 -17.72 -7.31
N GLU A 80 5.24 -17.07 -6.16
CA GLU A 80 4.96 -17.63 -4.83
C GLU A 80 3.63 -17.09 -4.30
N PHE A 81 2.77 -17.99 -3.81
CA PHE A 81 1.48 -17.65 -3.21
C PHE A 81 1.59 -17.71 -1.68
N VAL A 82 1.46 -16.56 -1.02
CA VAL A 82 1.76 -16.40 0.41
C VAL A 82 0.65 -15.64 1.12
N HIS A 83 0.43 -15.94 2.40
CA HIS A 83 -0.52 -15.19 3.20
C HIS A 83 0.01 -13.77 3.49
N ALA A 84 -0.87 -12.77 3.39
CA ALA A 84 -0.53 -11.37 3.62
C ALA A 84 -1.31 -10.81 4.82
N ASN A 85 -0.57 -10.32 5.82
CA ASN A 85 -1.15 -9.61 6.96
C ASN A 85 -1.38 -8.15 6.58
N VAL A 86 -2.64 -7.76 6.38
CA VAL A 86 -3.02 -6.40 5.99
C VAL A 86 -3.56 -5.61 7.18
N LYS A 87 -2.98 -4.43 7.41
CA LYS A 87 -3.40 -3.45 8.42
C LYS A 87 -3.53 -2.07 7.78
N GLY A 88 -4.76 -1.64 7.53
CA GLY A 88 -5.03 -0.39 6.83
C GLY A 88 -4.46 -0.40 5.40
N ARG A 89 -3.48 0.47 5.13
CA ARG A 89 -2.79 0.55 3.82
C ARG A 89 -1.50 -0.27 3.74
N THR A 90 -1.14 -0.96 4.82
CA THR A 90 0.12 -1.70 4.92
C THR A 90 -0.16 -3.20 4.84
N ALA A 91 0.63 -3.93 4.07
CA ALA A 91 0.65 -5.39 4.02
C ALA A 91 2.02 -5.92 4.43
N SER A 92 2.07 -7.08 5.06
CA SER A 92 3.31 -7.80 5.33
C SER A 92 3.17 -9.26 4.93
N PHE A 93 4.18 -9.79 4.26
CA PHE A 93 4.23 -11.18 3.80
C PHE A 93 5.69 -11.64 3.75
N THR A 94 5.90 -12.95 3.66
CA THR A 94 7.23 -13.58 3.60
C THR A 94 7.32 -14.37 2.31
N VAL A 95 8.46 -14.27 1.61
CA VAL A 95 8.78 -15.00 0.37
C VAL A 95 10.12 -15.68 0.61
N GLY A 96 10.18 -17.00 0.51
CA GLY A 96 11.30 -17.78 1.06
C GLY A 96 11.60 -17.39 2.53
N ASP A 97 12.83 -16.95 2.79
CA ASP A 97 13.28 -16.50 4.12
C ASP A 97 13.20 -14.97 4.31
N GLU A 98 12.70 -14.23 3.32
CA GLU A 98 12.70 -12.77 3.34
C GLU A 98 11.31 -12.19 3.65
N LYS A 99 11.27 -11.29 4.64
CA LYS A 99 10.05 -10.57 5.01
C LYS A 99 9.96 -9.26 4.27
N TYR A 100 8.79 -9.01 3.69
CA TYR A 100 8.46 -7.80 2.98
C TYR A 100 7.37 -7.02 3.72
N THR A 101 7.52 -5.70 3.76
CA THR A 101 6.50 -4.75 4.20
C THR A 101 6.14 -3.84 3.06
N ALA A 102 4.88 -3.85 2.67
CA ALA A 102 4.36 -3.14 1.52
C ALA A 102 3.37 -2.05 1.97
N THR A 103 3.53 -0.83 1.50
CA THR A 103 2.62 0.30 1.78
C THR A 103 1.94 0.73 0.51
N ALA A 104 0.62 0.57 0.45
CA ALA A 104 -0.19 0.93 -0.70
C ALA A 104 -0.45 2.45 -0.73
N THR A 105 -0.36 3.00 -1.93
CA THR A 105 -0.72 4.38 -2.28
C THR A 105 -1.65 4.35 -3.49
N ALA A 106 -2.23 5.50 -3.84
CA ALA A 106 -3.01 5.65 -5.07
C ALA A 106 -2.18 5.30 -6.32
N ALA A 107 -0.89 5.63 -6.32
CA ALA A 107 0.00 5.45 -7.47
C ALA A 107 0.65 4.06 -7.57
N GLY A 108 0.67 3.28 -6.49
CA GLY A 108 1.45 2.05 -6.45
C GLY A 108 1.70 1.49 -5.06
N LEU A 109 2.64 0.56 -4.98
CA LEU A 109 3.04 -0.14 -3.76
C LEU A 109 4.51 0.15 -3.48
N THR A 110 4.80 0.73 -2.32
CA THR A 110 6.18 0.86 -1.83
C THR A 110 6.51 -0.38 -1.02
N ILE A 111 7.48 -1.17 -1.46
CA ILE A 111 7.91 -2.40 -0.79
C ILE A 111 9.25 -2.17 -0.14
N LYS A 112 9.35 -2.55 1.14
CA LYS A 112 10.58 -2.57 1.93
C LYS A 112 10.90 -4.01 2.31
N ASN A 113 12.14 -4.42 2.12
CA ASN A 113 12.61 -5.75 2.52
C ASN A 113 13.26 -5.76 3.91
N SER A 114 13.69 -6.94 4.38
CA SER A 114 14.35 -7.09 5.69
C SER A 114 15.62 -6.26 5.84
N ALA A 115 16.38 -6.07 4.75
CA ALA A 115 17.59 -5.23 4.72
C ALA A 115 17.29 -3.72 4.74
N GLY A 116 16.02 -3.33 4.64
CA GLY A 116 15.58 -1.94 4.60
C GLY A 116 15.59 -1.30 3.21
N ASN A 117 16.01 -2.04 2.19
CA ASN A 117 15.95 -1.60 0.80
C ASN A 117 14.49 -1.40 0.39
N THR A 118 14.24 -0.27 -0.27
CA THR A 118 12.89 0.13 -0.68
C THR A 118 12.81 0.19 -2.20
N GLN A 119 11.76 -0.40 -2.76
CA GLN A 119 11.42 -0.31 -4.18
C GLN A 119 9.97 0.12 -4.36
N ARG A 120 9.66 0.74 -5.50
CA ARG A 120 8.31 1.22 -5.82
C ARG A 120 7.75 0.44 -7.01
N LEU A 121 6.63 -0.23 -6.79
CA LEU A 121 5.87 -0.93 -7.81
C LEU A 121 4.71 -0.04 -8.28
N LYS A 122 4.54 0.10 -9.59
CA LYS A 122 3.44 0.88 -10.17
C LYS A 122 2.15 0.07 -10.10
N ARG A 123 1.04 0.72 -9.72
CA ARG A 123 -0.28 0.08 -9.77
C ARG A 123 -0.67 -0.17 -11.23
N ARG A 124 -1.08 -1.40 -11.56
CA ARG A 124 -1.63 -1.75 -12.87
C ARG A 124 -3.16 -1.82 -12.79
N PRO A 125 -3.88 -1.33 -13.82
CA PRO A 125 -5.33 -1.48 -13.87
C PRO A 125 -5.69 -2.96 -14.04
N CYS A 126 -6.66 -3.47 -13.28
CA CYS A 126 -7.07 -4.88 -13.39
C CYS A 126 -7.50 -5.26 -14.82
N ALA A 127 -8.07 -4.31 -15.58
CA ALA A 127 -8.47 -4.51 -16.97
C ALA A 127 -7.30 -4.80 -17.94
N SER A 128 -6.04 -4.51 -17.57
CA SER A 128 -4.90 -4.80 -18.45
C SER A 128 -4.49 -6.27 -18.46
N TYR A 129 -5.03 -7.10 -17.56
CA TYR A 129 -4.67 -8.51 -17.42
C TYR A 129 -5.66 -9.49 -18.09
N PHE A 130 -6.86 -9.03 -18.42
CA PHE A 130 -7.91 -9.85 -19.09
C PHE A 130 -8.11 -9.45 -20.56
N LYS A 131 -7.09 -8.90 -21.20
CA LYS A 131 -7.09 -8.63 -22.65
C LYS A 131 -6.45 -9.76 -23.42
#